data_AF-A0AAU5UUB4-F1
#
_entry.id   AF-A0AAU5UUB4-F1
#
_cell.length_a   1.000
_cell.length_b   1.000
_cell.length_c   1.000
_cell.angle_alpha   90.00
_cell.angle_beta   90.00
_cell.angle_gamma   90.00
#
_symmetry.space_group_name_H-M   'P 1'
#
loop_
_entity.id
_entity.type
_entity.pdbx_description
1 polymer ?
#
loop_
_entity_poly.entity_id
_entity_poly.type
_entity_poly.pdbx_seq_one_letter_code
_entity_poly.pdbx_strand_id
1 'polypeptide(L)'
;MTLLAIPGLAVWDGIVDLFNTVMTPLYWAVSALLVGWHWLLSQVLDPDGGWAWALSIAGLTIVIRTLLIPLFVRQIRSSRNMQLLQPKMKELQKKYGHDREKLGQEMMKLYKETGTNPFSSCLPLLLQSPIFLALFRVLDYAAKGQWHSEIMKPYVSSLQHAKIFGAEISQTFLKANGPGSANVKVVAIVLIILMTATMFTTQLQLMRKNMPKEALTGQAAQMQKVMLYVFPIFFLIGGFNFPIGVLIYWFVSNLWTMGQQFYVIRRNPAPGTPAYDAMQARKREHNVRHGKPADDGVPGTAGAATETETSDRRPAQRQQPKRQSRSDRKSGPATAGANASDSTASSNGQASAAPQDETRPQDAPKKTQGGAAKRQPAGSAKRQPAAKSAAQKRAAQKRAAQKRSGGSR
;
A
#
# COMPACT_ATOMS: atom_id res chain seq x y z
N MET A 1 -17.13 12.89 53.56
CA MET A 1 -17.62 13.46 52.29
C MET A 1 -17.19 12.52 51.18
N THR A 2 -18.02 11.51 50.95
CA THR A 2 -17.74 10.39 50.03
C THR A 2 -17.93 10.91 48.61
N LEU A 3 -16.83 11.17 47.91
CA LEU A 3 -16.84 11.49 46.50
C LEU A 3 -17.49 10.32 45.76
N LEU A 4 -18.70 10.56 45.24
CA LEU A 4 -19.39 9.69 44.30
C LEU A 4 -18.40 9.31 43.19
N ALA A 5 -17.99 8.05 43.15
CA ALA A 5 -17.26 7.48 42.04
C ALA A 5 -18.09 7.67 40.78
N ILE A 6 -17.65 8.59 39.92
CA ILE A 6 -18.29 8.87 38.64
C ILE A 6 -18.12 7.62 37.78
N PRO A 7 -19.19 6.90 37.39
CA PRO A 7 -19.10 5.63 36.65
C PRO A 7 -18.41 5.75 35.28
N GLY A 8 -18.19 6.98 34.78
CA GLY A 8 -17.48 7.26 33.54
C GLY A 8 -15.97 7.01 33.59
N LEU A 9 -15.35 6.99 34.78
CA LEU A 9 -13.91 6.73 34.91
C LEU A 9 -13.58 5.24 34.77
N ALA A 10 -14.38 4.33 35.33
CA ALA A 10 -14.10 2.90 35.32
C ALA A 10 -14.05 2.26 33.91
N VAL A 11 -14.90 2.72 32.98
CA VAL A 11 -14.86 2.27 31.57
C VAL A 11 -13.61 2.81 30.88
N TRP A 12 -13.21 4.03 31.23
CA TRP A 12 -12.02 4.65 30.66
C TRP A 12 -10.74 4.00 31.19
N ASP A 13 -10.70 3.71 32.49
CA ASP A 13 -9.61 2.98 33.14
C ASP A 13 -9.47 1.58 32.52
N GLY A 14 -10.58 0.86 32.31
CA GLY A 14 -10.56 -0.43 31.62
C GLY A 14 -10.07 -0.35 30.17
N ILE A 15 -10.39 0.72 29.43
CA ILE A 15 -9.88 0.95 28.07
C ILE A 15 -8.38 1.24 28.10
N VAL A 16 -7.93 2.07 29.04
CA VAL A 16 -6.51 2.42 29.22
C VAL A 16 -5.71 1.19 29.63
N ASP A 17 -6.21 0.37 30.53
CA ASP A 17 -5.58 -0.87 30.98
C ASP A 17 -5.49 -1.88 29.86
N LEU A 18 -6.56 -2.07 29.08
CA LEU A 18 -6.53 -2.91 27.89
C LEU A 18 -5.49 -2.39 26.89
N PHE A 19 -5.48 -1.08 26.64
CA PHE A 19 -4.53 -0.45 25.73
C PHE A 19 -3.08 -0.67 26.20
N ASN A 20 -2.80 -0.46 27.48
CA ASN A 20 -1.48 -0.68 28.07
C ASN A 20 -1.07 -2.15 28.02
N THR A 21 -2.00 -3.06 28.31
CA THR A 21 -1.79 -4.51 28.25
C THR A 21 -1.40 -4.96 26.84
N VAL A 22 -2.04 -4.40 25.81
CA VAL A 22 -1.72 -4.71 24.41
C VAL A 22 -0.45 -3.99 23.94
N MET A 23 -0.20 -2.76 24.38
CA MET A 23 0.95 -1.96 23.94
C MET A 23 2.27 -2.37 24.60
N THR A 24 2.27 -2.83 25.84
CA THR A 24 3.50 -3.22 26.57
C THR A 24 4.33 -4.28 25.85
N PRO A 25 3.78 -5.45 25.45
CA PRO A 25 4.54 -6.44 24.67
C PRO A 25 4.96 -5.90 23.30
N LEU A 26 4.17 -4.98 22.72
CA LEU A 26 4.52 -4.34 21.45
C LEU A 26 5.71 -3.37 21.60
N TYR A 27 5.77 -2.58 22.66
CA TYR A 27 6.92 -1.73 22.98
C TYR A 27 8.17 -2.58 23.18
N TRP A 28 8.05 -3.69 23.90
CA TRP A 28 9.15 -4.64 24.09
C TRP A 28 9.62 -5.21 22.75
N ALA A 29 8.71 -5.72 21.91
CA ALA A 29 9.05 -6.32 20.62
C ALA A 29 9.71 -5.30 19.67
N VAL A 30 9.17 -4.08 19.60
CA VAL A 30 9.72 -2.99 18.79
C VAL A 30 11.10 -2.58 19.30
N SER A 31 11.28 -2.46 20.63
CA SER A 31 12.57 -2.12 21.23
C SER A 31 13.61 -3.22 20.98
N ALA A 32 13.23 -4.49 21.16
CA ALA A 32 14.10 -5.64 20.91
C ALA A 32 14.56 -5.72 19.45
N LEU A 33 13.64 -5.51 18.50
CA LEU A 33 13.99 -5.47 17.08
C LEU A 33 14.88 -4.26 16.74
N LEU A 34 14.59 -3.08 17.30
CA LEU A 34 15.39 -1.88 17.07
C LEU A 34 16.82 -2.05 17.60
N VAL A 35 16.95 -2.50 18.86
CA VAL A 35 18.24 -2.78 19.50
C VAL A 35 18.98 -3.91 18.80
N GLY A 36 18.29 -4.96 18.36
CA GLY A 36 18.88 -6.07 17.63
C GLY A 36 19.52 -5.61 16.31
N TRP A 37 18.84 -4.76 15.55
CA TRP A 37 19.43 -4.14 14.35
C TRP A 37 20.58 -3.20 14.70
N HIS A 38 20.45 -2.43 15.77
CA HIS A 38 21.51 -1.53 16.23
C HIS A 38 22.79 -2.28 16.59
N TRP A 39 22.66 -3.34 17.37
CA TRP A 39 23.75 -4.24 17.74
C TRP A 39 24.41 -4.92 16.53
N LEU A 40 23.61 -5.30 15.51
CA LEU A 40 24.15 -5.89 14.28
C LEU A 40 24.91 -4.85 13.45
N LEU A 41 24.37 -3.63 13.33
CA LEU A 41 24.98 -2.56 12.55
C LEU A 41 26.19 -1.95 13.26
N SER A 42 26.24 -1.98 14.59
CA SER A 42 27.38 -1.50 15.37
C SER A 42 28.63 -2.39 15.23
N GLN A 43 28.54 -3.54 14.55
CA GLN A 43 29.72 -4.33 14.17
C GLN A 43 30.55 -3.68 13.06
N VAL A 44 29.93 -2.76 12.29
CA VAL A 44 30.54 -2.11 11.12
C VAL A 44 30.41 -0.59 11.15
N LEU A 45 29.49 -0.04 11.94
CA LEU A 45 29.25 1.39 12.12
C LEU A 45 29.54 1.79 13.56
N ASP A 46 29.81 3.08 13.76
CA ASP A 46 29.92 3.68 15.09
C ASP A 46 28.64 3.41 15.91
N PRO A 47 28.75 2.74 17.09
CA PRO A 47 27.61 2.48 17.97
C PRO A 47 26.87 3.74 18.43
N ASP A 48 27.55 4.89 18.52
CA ASP A 48 26.92 6.16 18.90
C ASP A 48 26.59 7.04 17.68
N GLY A 49 26.82 6.49 16.48
CA GLY A 49 26.58 7.17 15.21
C GLY A 49 25.10 7.22 14.83
N GLY A 50 24.66 8.35 14.27
CA GLY A 50 23.29 8.50 13.75
C GLY A 50 22.96 7.53 12.62
N TRP A 51 23.96 7.03 11.87
CA TRP A 51 23.76 6.04 10.82
C TRP A 51 23.39 4.66 11.35
N ALA A 52 23.99 4.21 12.47
CA ALA A 52 23.62 2.95 13.10
C ALA A 52 22.14 2.98 13.52
N TRP A 53 21.72 4.06 14.19
CA TRP A 53 20.32 4.26 14.57
C TRP A 53 19.37 4.42 13.39
N ALA A 54 19.72 5.23 12.38
CA ALA A 54 18.87 5.44 11.20
C ALA A 54 18.64 4.14 10.41
N LEU A 55 19.69 3.35 10.21
CA LEU A 55 19.60 2.05 9.55
C LEU A 55 18.91 1.01 10.42
N SER A 56 18.99 1.12 11.74
CA SER A 56 18.22 0.26 12.66
C SER A 56 16.72 0.50 12.56
N ILE A 57 16.32 1.78 12.51
CA ILE A 57 14.93 2.17 12.24
C ILE A 57 14.47 1.63 10.87
N ALA A 58 15.34 1.71 9.86
CA ALA A 58 15.04 1.19 8.53
C ALA A 58 14.88 -0.35 8.52
N GLY A 59 15.81 -1.07 9.15
CA GLY A 59 15.79 -2.53 9.27
C GLY A 59 14.56 -3.03 10.03
N LEU A 60 14.24 -2.43 11.17
CA LEU A 60 13.00 -2.67 11.90
C LEU A 60 11.76 -2.54 10.99
N THR A 61 11.69 -1.44 10.25
CA THR A 61 10.58 -1.15 9.35
C THR A 61 10.44 -2.23 8.28
N ILE A 62 11.55 -2.64 7.65
CA ILE A 62 11.58 -3.69 6.63
C ILE A 62 11.12 -5.03 7.21
N VAL A 63 11.60 -5.41 8.40
CA VAL A 63 11.22 -6.67 9.05
C VAL A 63 9.72 -6.70 9.34
N ILE A 64 9.20 -5.67 10.01
CA ILE A 64 7.77 -5.60 10.35
C ILE A 64 6.93 -5.63 9.08
N ARG A 65 7.29 -4.82 8.07
CA ARG A 65 6.54 -4.78 6.83
C ARG A 65 6.56 -6.11 6.08
N THR A 66 7.67 -6.83 6.13
CA THR A 66 7.79 -8.18 5.55
C THR A 66 6.87 -9.18 6.25
N LEU A 67 6.85 -9.17 7.58
CA LEU A 67 5.94 -10.03 8.38
C LEU A 67 4.46 -9.74 8.10
N LEU A 68 4.12 -8.49 7.78
CA LEU A 68 2.75 -8.08 7.47
C LEU A 68 2.33 -8.33 6.01
N ILE A 69 3.23 -8.72 5.10
CA ILE A 69 2.90 -9.01 3.68
C ILE A 69 1.68 -9.94 3.52
N PRO A 70 1.58 -11.12 4.17
CA PRO A 70 0.44 -12.01 3.98
C PRO A 70 -0.90 -11.35 4.34
N LEU A 71 -0.88 -10.52 5.39
CA LEU A 71 -2.06 -9.78 5.83
C LEU A 71 -2.39 -8.64 4.86
N PHE A 72 -1.39 -7.90 4.38
CA PHE A 72 -1.58 -6.90 3.33
C PHE A 72 -2.13 -7.51 2.03
N VAL A 73 -1.71 -8.72 1.66
CA VAL A 73 -2.25 -9.42 0.48
C VAL A 73 -3.74 -9.74 0.66
N ARG A 74 -4.16 -10.23 1.84
CA ARG A 74 -5.58 -10.48 2.15
C ARG A 74 -6.39 -9.18 2.07
N GLN A 75 -5.84 -8.10 2.60
CA GLN A 75 -6.48 -6.80 2.59
C GLN A 75 -6.59 -6.20 1.17
N ILE A 76 -5.56 -6.34 0.32
CA ILE A 76 -5.62 -5.93 -1.10
C ILE A 76 -6.71 -6.71 -1.83
N ARG A 77 -6.84 -8.02 -1.58
CA ARG A 77 -7.91 -8.84 -2.17
C ARG A 77 -9.29 -8.32 -1.74
N SER A 78 -9.47 -8.00 -0.47
CA SER A 78 -10.73 -7.44 0.02
C SER A 78 -11.05 -6.07 -0.60
N SER A 79 -10.04 -5.20 -0.76
CA SER A 79 -10.20 -3.91 -1.43
C SER A 79 -10.56 -4.06 -2.91
N ARG A 80 -9.99 -5.06 -3.59
CA ARG A 80 -10.33 -5.38 -4.98
C ARG A 80 -11.77 -5.87 -5.13
N ASN A 81 -12.26 -6.71 -4.23
CA ASN A 81 -13.66 -7.15 -4.25
C ASN A 81 -14.61 -5.95 -4.12
N MET A 82 -14.26 -4.95 -3.28
CA MET A 82 -15.02 -3.72 -3.18
C MET A 82 -15.05 -2.92 -4.50
N GLN A 83 -13.94 -2.89 -5.25
CA GLN A 83 -13.89 -2.23 -6.55
C GLN A 83 -14.83 -2.89 -7.57
N LEU A 84 -14.95 -4.23 -7.56
CA LEU A 84 -15.86 -4.98 -8.43
C LEU A 84 -17.35 -4.70 -8.11
N LEU A 85 -17.67 -4.25 -6.89
CA LEU A 85 -19.03 -3.89 -6.50
C LEU A 85 -19.44 -2.48 -6.88
N GLN A 86 -18.50 -1.60 -7.24
CA GLN A 86 -18.82 -0.22 -7.62
C GLN A 86 -19.92 -0.06 -8.68
N PRO A 87 -20.02 -0.85 -9.77
CA PRO A 87 -21.12 -0.73 -10.71
C PRO A 87 -22.48 -1.01 -10.06
N LYS A 88 -22.59 -2.08 -9.27
CA LYS A 88 -23.82 -2.43 -8.53
C LYS A 88 -24.19 -1.37 -7.49
N MET A 89 -23.19 -0.80 -6.81
CA MET A 89 -23.40 0.32 -5.88
C MET A 89 -23.98 1.54 -6.59
N LYS A 90 -23.52 1.85 -7.81
CA LYS A 90 -24.07 2.94 -8.62
C LYS A 90 -25.49 2.65 -9.10
N GLU A 91 -25.81 1.41 -9.47
CA GLU A 91 -27.18 1.03 -9.80
C GLU A 91 -28.12 1.21 -8.62
N LEU A 92 -27.69 0.83 -7.42
CA LEU A 92 -28.42 1.07 -6.17
C LEU A 92 -28.62 2.56 -5.92
N GLN A 93 -27.56 3.37 -6.11
CA GLN A 93 -27.64 4.81 -5.98
C GLN A 93 -28.60 5.44 -7.01
N LYS A 94 -28.69 4.89 -8.23
CA LYS A 94 -29.67 5.33 -9.24
C LYS A 94 -31.11 4.93 -8.86
N LYS A 95 -31.30 3.72 -8.33
CA LYS A 95 -32.63 3.19 -7.96
C LYS A 95 -33.19 3.80 -6.68
N TYR A 96 -32.35 3.98 -5.67
CA TYR A 96 -32.76 4.38 -4.32
C TYR A 96 -32.09 5.67 -3.84
N GLY A 97 -31.41 6.42 -4.70
CA GLY A 97 -30.72 7.66 -4.31
C GLY A 97 -31.62 8.72 -3.68
N HIS A 98 -32.93 8.65 -3.93
CA HIS A 98 -33.95 9.51 -3.34
C HIS A 98 -34.36 9.12 -1.91
N ASP A 99 -34.10 7.87 -1.52
CA ASP A 99 -34.44 7.30 -0.22
C ASP A 99 -33.16 6.79 0.46
N ARG A 100 -32.58 7.63 1.32
CA ARG A 100 -31.30 7.32 1.99
C ARG A 100 -31.39 6.09 2.90
N GLU A 101 -32.55 5.85 3.50
CA GLU A 101 -32.72 4.74 4.42
C GLU A 101 -32.74 3.42 3.64
N LYS A 102 -33.56 3.36 2.58
CA LYS A 102 -33.62 2.18 1.70
C LYS A 102 -32.31 1.95 0.94
N LEU A 103 -31.65 3.02 0.50
CA LEU A 103 -30.31 2.93 -0.07
C LEU A 103 -29.32 2.30 0.93
N GLY A 104 -29.34 2.73 2.19
CA GLY A 104 -28.51 2.16 3.26
C GLY A 104 -28.75 0.65 3.44
N GLN A 105 -30.02 0.25 3.52
CA GLN A 105 -30.42 -1.15 3.69
C GLN A 105 -29.98 -2.03 2.49
N GLU A 106 -30.26 -1.59 1.27
CA GLU A 106 -29.89 -2.32 0.06
C GLU A 106 -28.36 -2.38 -0.12
N MET A 107 -27.63 -1.32 0.22
CA MET A 107 -26.15 -1.34 0.18
C MET A 107 -25.59 -2.38 1.16
N MET A 108 -26.13 -2.44 2.39
CA MET A 108 -25.71 -3.44 3.37
C MET A 108 -26.10 -4.86 2.95
N LYS A 109 -27.27 -5.03 2.31
CA LYS A 109 -27.70 -6.31 1.74
C LYS A 109 -26.76 -6.76 0.63
N LEU A 110 -26.41 -5.87 -0.30
CA LEU A 110 -25.44 -6.14 -1.36
C LEU A 110 -24.07 -6.55 -0.80
N TYR A 111 -23.58 -5.86 0.24
CA TYR A 111 -22.32 -6.24 0.90
C TYR A 111 -22.40 -7.64 1.55
N LYS A 112 -23.52 -7.98 2.19
CA LYS A 112 -23.74 -9.31 2.79
C LYS A 112 -23.82 -10.41 1.73
N GLU A 113 -24.60 -10.21 0.68
CA GLU A 113 -24.80 -11.18 -0.42
C GLU A 113 -23.49 -11.46 -1.17
N THR A 114 -22.64 -10.43 -1.32
CA THR A 114 -21.37 -10.54 -2.03
C THR A 114 -20.21 -10.90 -1.11
N GLY A 115 -20.46 -11.12 0.19
CA GLY A 115 -19.45 -11.46 1.19
C GLY A 115 -18.34 -10.41 1.35
N THR A 116 -18.61 -9.15 1.00
CA THR A 116 -17.62 -8.07 0.98
C THR A 116 -17.84 -7.13 2.15
N ASN A 117 -16.79 -6.86 2.94
CA ASN A 117 -16.88 -6.00 4.12
C ASN A 117 -16.35 -4.57 3.83
N PRO A 118 -17.14 -3.50 4.07
CA PRO A 118 -16.70 -2.11 3.89
C PRO A 118 -15.50 -1.71 4.76
N PHE A 119 -15.37 -2.27 5.97
CA PHE A 119 -14.29 -1.96 6.89
C PHE A 119 -12.94 -2.57 6.49
N SER A 120 -12.94 -3.57 5.60
CA SER A 120 -11.69 -4.20 5.16
C SER A 120 -10.80 -3.25 4.34
N SER A 121 -11.34 -2.13 3.84
CA SER A 121 -10.56 -1.11 3.15
C SER A 121 -9.76 -0.20 4.10
N CYS A 122 -10.19 -0.01 5.35
CA CYS A 122 -9.47 0.78 6.37
C CYS A 122 -8.62 -0.07 7.34
N LEU A 123 -8.74 -1.40 7.25
CA LEU A 123 -7.88 -2.36 7.93
C LEU A 123 -6.35 -2.11 7.85
N PRO A 124 -5.72 -1.65 6.75
CA PRO A 124 -4.27 -1.38 6.75
C PRO A 124 -3.88 -0.35 7.80
N LEU A 125 -4.68 0.72 7.89
CA LEU A 125 -4.40 1.83 8.79
C LEU A 125 -4.60 1.40 10.24
N LEU A 126 -5.65 0.63 10.51
CA LEU A 126 -5.94 0.11 11.85
C LEU A 126 -4.87 -0.85 12.34
N LEU A 127 -4.43 -1.79 11.49
CA LEU A 127 -3.40 -2.75 11.83
C LEU A 127 -2.03 -2.09 12.04
N GLN A 128 -1.71 -1.06 11.25
CA GLN A 128 -0.41 -0.39 11.33
C GLN A 128 -0.35 0.62 12.49
N SER A 129 -1.49 1.17 12.92
CA SER A 129 -1.53 2.19 13.97
C SER A 129 -0.86 1.74 15.29
N PRO A 130 -1.14 0.55 15.86
CA PRO A 130 -0.45 0.04 17.04
C PRO A 130 1.08 0.01 16.90
N ILE A 131 1.56 -0.52 15.77
CA ILE A 131 2.99 -0.68 15.49
C ILE A 131 3.68 0.69 15.37
N PHE A 132 3.03 1.60 14.66
CA PHE A 132 3.51 2.96 14.52
C PHE A 132 3.55 3.68 15.87
N LEU A 133 2.48 3.59 16.67
CA LEU A 133 2.42 4.20 18.00
C LEU A 133 3.49 3.63 18.93
N ALA A 134 3.79 2.34 18.84
CA ALA A 134 4.87 1.70 19.58
C ALA A 134 6.24 2.26 19.22
N LEU A 135 6.58 2.28 17.93
CA LEU A 135 7.84 2.85 17.49
C LEU A 135 7.96 4.34 17.81
N PHE A 136 6.90 5.12 17.53
CA PHE A 136 6.86 6.54 17.85
C PHE A 136 7.14 6.79 19.33
N ARG A 137 6.47 6.06 20.22
CA ARG A 137 6.65 6.20 21.67
C ARG A 137 8.03 5.76 22.15
N VAL A 138 8.60 4.69 21.59
CA VAL A 138 9.97 4.26 21.91
C VAL A 138 10.97 5.35 21.53
N LEU A 139 10.87 5.91 20.32
CA LEU A 139 11.77 6.96 19.85
C LEU A 139 11.56 8.30 20.58
N ASP A 140 10.30 8.71 20.80
CA ASP A 140 9.97 9.96 21.49
C ASP A 140 10.37 9.93 22.98
N TYR A 141 10.23 8.79 23.66
CA TYR A 141 10.71 8.66 25.03
C TYR A 141 12.23 8.65 25.08
N ALA A 142 12.90 7.88 24.19
CA ALA A 142 14.36 7.88 24.13
C ALA A 142 14.93 9.27 23.86
N ALA A 143 14.29 10.04 22.96
CA ALA A 143 14.65 11.45 22.71
C ALA A 143 14.55 12.35 23.95
N LYS A 144 13.67 12.02 24.90
CA LYS A 144 13.48 12.71 26.19
C LYS A 144 14.33 12.13 27.32
N GLY A 145 15.21 11.17 27.05
CA GLY A 145 15.99 10.48 28.08
C GLY A 145 15.20 9.44 28.88
N GLN A 146 14.04 9.02 28.38
CA GLN A 146 13.15 8.03 29.03
C GLN A 146 13.10 6.73 28.21
N TRP A 147 12.60 5.64 28.80
CA TRP A 147 12.40 4.37 28.12
C TRP A 147 11.06 3.74 28.52
N HIS A 148 10.43 3.05 27.55
CA HIS A 148 9.25 2.22 27.81
C HIS A 148 9.61 0.76 28.11
N SER A 149 10.71 0.26 27.52
CA SER A 149 11.19 -1.11 27.65
C SER A 149 12.57 -1.09 28.28
N GLU A 150 12.80 -1.96 29.26
CA GLU A 150 14.10 -2.10 29.94
C GLU A 150 15.24 -2.42 28.96
N ILE A 151 14.96 -3.07 27.83
CA ILE A 151 15.97 -3.37 26.79
C ILE A 151 16.52 -2.08 26.17
N MET A 152 15.70 -1.02 26.09
CA MET A 152 16.11 0.25 25.48
C MET A 152 16.98 1.09 26.42
N LYS A 153 16.89 0.87 27.74
CA LYS A 153 17.52 1.70 28.77
C LYS A 153 19.02 1.96 28.55
N PRO A 154 19.87 0.97 28.21
CA PRO A 154 21.30 1.21 27.96
C PRO A 154 21.58 2.06 26.71
N TYR A 155 20.62 2.12 25.79
CA TYR A 155 20.78 2.75 24.48
C TYR A 155 20.17 4.14 24.38
N VAL A 156 19.44 4.59 25.41
CA VAL A 156 18.74 5.88 25.41
C VAL A 156 19.70 7.03 25.16
N SER A 157 20.83 7.09 25.88
CA SER A 157 21.81 8.16 25.72
C SER A 157 22.45 8.16 24.33
N SER A 158 22.81 6.98 23.83
CA SER A 158 23.33 6.79 22.47
C SER A 158 22.36 7.33 21.42
N LEU A 159 21.09 6.90 21.45
CA LEU A 159 20.06 7.38 20.52
C LEU A 159 19.83 8.88 20.64
N GLN A 160 19.80 9.42 21.87
CA GLN A 160 19.52 10.82 22.13
C GLN A 160 20.57 11.75 21.49
N HIS A 161 21.84 11.37 21.54
CA HIS A 161 22.95 12.18 21.04
C HIS A 161 23.47 11.77 19.67
N ALA A 162 22.90 10.73 19.07
CA ALA A 162 23.32 10.22 17.78
C ALA A 162 23.08 11.25 16.66
N LYS A 163 24.14 11.57 15.92
CA LYS A 163 24.13 12.61 14.86
C LYS A 163 24.17 11.99 13.47
N ILE A 164 23.24 12.41 12.61
CA ILE A 164 23.24 12.12 11.18
C ILE A 164 23.34 13.43 10.40
N PHE A 165 24.35 13.58 9.54
CA PHE A 165 24.65 14.86 8.87
C PHE A 165 24.79 16.05 9.85
N GLY A 166 25.30 15.79 11.06
CA GLY A 166 25.41 16.80 12.11
C GLY A 166 24.09 17.21 12.77
N ALA A 167 22.98 16.52 12.47
CA ALA A 167 21.69 16.67 13.12
C ALA A 167 21.45 15.54 14.13
N GLU A 168 21.09 15.87 15.37
CA GLU A 168 20.71 14.88 16.37
C GLU A 168 19.35 14.26 16.01
N ILE A 169 19.30 12.92 15.97
CA ILE A 169 18.10 12.19 15.53
C ILE A 169 16.91 12.35 16.48
N SER A 170 17.18 12.73 17.73
CA SER A 170 16.20 12.98 18.79
C SER A 170 15.52 14.35 18.70
N GLN A 171 16.17 15.33 18.05
CA GLN A 171 15.67 16.70 17.99
C GLN A 171 14.56 16.85 16.95
N THR A 172 13.70 17.86 17.17
CA THR A 172 12.64 18.26 16.25
C THR A 172 12.97 19.60 15.61
N PHE A 173 12.36 19.90 14.46
CA PHE A 173 12.59 21.18 13.78
C PHE A 173 12.27 22.40 14.66
N LEU A 174 11.15 22.34 15.40
CA LEU A 174 10.67 23.46 16.22
C LEU A 174 11.47 23.66 17.51
N LYS A 175 12.11 22.60 18.03
CA LYS A 175 12.84 22.64 19.31
C LYS A 175 14.35 22.69 19.15
N ALA A 176 14.87 22.52 17.93
CA ALA A 176 16.29 22.57 17.64
C ALA A 176 16.86 23.97 17.89
N ASN A 177 17.65 24.10 18.95
CA ASN A 177 18.33 25.32 19.38
C ASN A 177 19.80 25.02 19.70
N GLY A 178 20.67 26.02 19.59
CA GLY A 178 22.11 25.89 19.88
C GLY A 178 22.95 25.40 18.69
N PRO A 179 24.23 25.04 18.93
CA PRO A 179 25.16 24.58 17.90
C PRO A 179 24.64 23.32 17.19
N GLY A 180 24.63 23.32 15.85
CA GLY A 180 24.10 22.21 15.05
C GLY A 180 22.60 22.27 14.75
N SER A 181 21.85 23.22 15.34
CA SER A 181 20.42 23.40 15.07
C SER A 181 20.11 23.69 13.59
N ALA A 182 21.02 24.36 12.87
CA ALA A 182 20.89 24.56 11.43
C ALA A 182 20.86 23.22 10.66
N ASN A 183 21.73 22.28 11.03
CA ASN A 183 21.77 20.95 10.42
C ASN A 183 20.46 20.19 10.69
N VAL A 184 19.95 20.25 11.93
CA VAL A 184 18.66 19.64 12.28
C VAL A 184 17.53 20.21 11.44
N LYS A 185 17.47 21.53 11.28
CA LYS A 185 16.44 22.20 10.47
C LYS A 185 16.53 21.80 9.00
N VAL A 186 17.73 21.77 8.44
CA VAL A 186 17.97 21.36 7.04
C VAL A 186 17.59 19.90 6.82
N VAL A 187 18.09 18.99 7.66
CA VAL A 187 17.78 17.55 7.56
C VAL A 187 16.28 17.30 7.73
N ALA A 188 15.63 17.96 8.68
CA ALA A 188 14.18 17.87 8.86
C ALA A 188 13.42 18.34 7.61
N ILE A 189 13.74 19.51 7.06
CA ILE A 189 13.08 20.03 5.86
C ILE A 189 13.25 19.05 4.68
N VAL A 190 14.47 18.57 4.46
CA VAL A 190 14.75 17.61 3.38
C VAL A 190 13.94 16.33 3.57
N LEU A 191 13.93 15.75 4.77
CA LEU A 191 13.15 14.54 5.06
C LEU A 191 11.64 14.77 4.90
N ILE A 192 11.11 15.90 5.36
CA ILE A 192 9.68 16.24 5.22
C ILE A 192 9.31 16.38 3.74
N ILE A 193 10.12 17.05 2.93
CA ILE A 193 9.90 17.19 1.48
C ILE A 193 9.94 15.81 0.81
N LEU A 194 10.97 15.01 1.09
CA LEU A 194 11.12 13.68 0.49
C LEU A 194 9.99 12.73 0.88
N MET A 195 9.61 12.71 2.16
CA MET A 195 8.48 11.94 2.68
C MET A 195 7.16 12.38 2.04
N THR A 196 6.91 13.69 1.96
CA THR A 196 5.69 14.25 1.35
C THR A 196 5.63 13.94 -0.14
N ALA A 197 6.74 14.10 -0.86
CA ALA A 197 6.84 13.81 -2.28
C ALA A 197 6.62 12.32 -2.55
N THR A 198 7.31 11.43 -1.83
CA THR A 198 7.15 9.96 -1.98
C THR A 198 5.73 9.52 -1.65
N MET A 199 5.10 10.09 -0.63
CA MET A 199 3.71 9.82 -0.31
C MET A 199 2.77 10.29 -1.42
N PHE A 200 2.93 11.53 -1.87
CA PHE A 200 2.10 12.11 -2.93
C PHE A 200 2.22 11.33 -4.24
N THR A 201 3.44 10.96 -4.65
CA THR A 201 3.67 10.18 -5.87
C THR A 201 3.08 8.77 -5.75
N THR A 202 3.20 8.13 -4.59
CA THR A 202 2.59 6.80 -4.32
C THR A 202 1.06 6.87 -4.41
N GLN A 203 0.45 7.87 -3.78
CA GLN A 203 -0.99 8.09 -3.81
C GLN A 203 -1.49 8.44 -5.21
N LEU A 204 -0.74 9.26 -5.94
CA LEU A 204 -1.03 9.62 -7.33
C LEU A 204 -0.90 8.42 -8.27
N GLN A 205 0.10 7.57 -8.05
CA GLN A 205 0.31 6.34 -8.81
C GLN A 205 -0.85 5.36 -8.62
N LEU A 206 -1.32 5.20 -7.37
CA LEU A 206 -2.48 4.37 -7.07
C LEU A 206 -3.72 4.82 -7.85
N MET A 207 -4.04 6.13 -7.76
CA MET A 207 -5.18 6.75 -8.44
C MET A 207 -5.11 6.60 -9.95
N ARG A 208 -3.94 6.87 -10.55
CA ARG A 208 -3.79 6.90 -12.01
C ARG A 208 -3.68 5.54 -12.65
N LYS A 209 -3.08 4.56 -11.97
CA LYS A 209 -2.76 3.24 -12.56
C LYS A 209 -3.68 2.13 -12.10
N ASN A 210 -4.20 2.19 -10.87
CA ASN A 210 -4.89 1.07 -10.23
C ASN A 210 -6.32 1.43 -9.79
N MET A 211 -6.94 2.38 -10.50
CA MET A 211 -8.34 2.75 -10.33
C MET A 211 -9.04 2.80 -11.70
N PRO A 212 -10.23 2.19 -11.85
CA PRO A 212 -10.95 2.23 -13.13
C PRO A 212 -11.44 3.65 -13.41
N LYS A 213 -11.54 4.02 -14.69
CA LYS A 213 -11.90 5.38 -15.12
C LYS A 213 -13.26 5.79 -14.60
N GLU A 214 -14.21 4.86 -14.47
CA GLU A 214 -15.53 5.14 -13.93
C GLU A 214 -15.50 5.49 -12.44
N ALA A 215 -14.50 5.01 -11.69
CA ALA A 215 -14.36 5.24 -10.25
C ALA A 215 -13.69 6.59 -9.91
N LEU A 216 -13.20 7.31 -10.92
CA LEU A 216 -12.69 8.68 -10.81
C LEU A 216 -13.79 9.74 -10.84
N THR A 217 -15.06 9.33 -10.89
CA THR A 217 -16.25 10.19 -10.89
C THR A 217 -17.10 9.94 -9.64
N GLY A 218 -17.74 10.99 -9.11
CA GLY A 218 -18.63 10.91 -7.93
C GLY A 218 -17.95 11.12 -6.57
N GLN A 219 -18.69 10.80 -5.50
CA GLN A 219 -18.32 11.08 -4.10
C GLN A 219 -17.08 10.31 -3.64
N ALA A 220 -16.92 9.05 -4.06
CA ALA A 220 -15.75 8.24 -3.74
C ALA A 220 -14.45 8.82 -4.33
N ALA A 221 -14.50 9.33 -5.56
CA ALA A 221 -13.37 9.99 -6.19
C ALA A 221 -13.00 11.31 -5.49
N GLN A 222 -14.00 12.06 -5.01
CA GLN A 222 -13.75 13.26 -4.21
C GLN A 222 -13.03 12.92 -2.91
N MET A 223 -13.47 11.89 -2.18
CA MET A 223 -12.79 11.45 -0.95
C MET A 223 -11.32 11.09 -1.21
N GLN A 224 -11.03 10.40 -2.31
CA GLN A 224 -9.66 10.05 -2.68
C GLN A 224 -8.82 11.25 -3.13
N LYS A 225 -9.42 12.25 -3.82
CA LYS A 225 -8.75 13.52 -4.14
C LYS A 225 -8.44 14.32 -2.89
N VAL A 226 -9.37 14.39 -1.94
CA VAL A 226 -9.14 15.02 -0.62
C VAL A 226 -7.96 14.34 0.05
N MET A 227 -7.94 13.01 0.11
CA MET A 227 -6.82 12.27 0.68
C MET A 227 -5.49 12.54 -0.07
N LEU A 228 -5.52 12.62 -1.40
CA LEU A 228 -4.34 12.90 -2.22
C LEU A 228 -3.75 14.31 -1.99
N TYR A 229 -4.57 15.34 -1.78
CA TYR A 229 -4.09 16.72 -1.67
C TYR A 229 -3.97 17.22 -0.24
N VAL A 230 -4.94 16.89 0.63
CA VAL A 230 -4.98 17.40 2.01
C VAL A 230 -4.00 16.66 2.91
N PHE A 231 -3.91 15.33 2.77
CA PHE A 231 -3.06 14.54 3.65
C PHE A 231 -1.56 14.90 3.51
N PRO A 232 -0.99 15.07 2.30
CA PRO A 232 0.39 15.53 2.18
C PRO A 232 0.63 16.92 2.79
N ILE A 233 -0.34 17.83 2.75
CA ILE A 233 -0.21 19.14 3.40
C ILE A 233 -0.18 18.99 4.93
N PHE A 234 -1.01 18.11 5.48
CA PHE A 234 -0.97 17.79 6.91
C PHE A 234 0.39 17.24 7.33
N PHE A 235 1.00 16.36 6.53
CA PHE A 235 2.35 15.85 6.80
C PHE A 235 3.44 16.89 6.59
N LEU A 236 3.29 17.79 5.62
CA LEU A 236 4.21 18.88 5.37
C LEU A 236 4.26 19.87 6.56
N ILE A 237 3.11 20.19 7.15
CA ILE A 237 3.00 21.11 8.30
C ILE A 237 3.28 20.37 9.62
N GLY A 238 2.73 19.17 9.79
CA GLY A 238 2.89 18.36 10.99
C GLY A 238 4.32 17.83 11.16
N GLY A 239 5.02 17.58 10.05
CA GLY A 239 6.39 17.11 9.99
C GLY A 239 7.37 17.84 10.92
N PHE A 240 7.19 19.16 11.06
CA PHE A 240 8.04 20.01 11.89
C PHE A 240 7.98 19.69 13.40
N ASN A 241 6.92 19.02 13.86
CA ASN A 241 6.78 18.63 15.27
C ASN A 241 7.45 17.29 15.60
N PHE A 242 7.85 16.52 14.59
CA PHE A 242 8.35 15.17 14.80
C PHE A 242 9.89 15.13 14.91
N PRO A 243 10.45 14.22 15.75
CA PRO A 243 11.88 13.97 15.79
C PRO A 243 12.41 13.46 14.45
N ILE A 244 13.67 13.79 14.13
CA ILE A 244 14.34 13.30 12.91
C ILE A 244 14.24 11.77 12.77
N GLY A 245 14.43 11.01 13.86
CA GLY A 245 14.29 9.54 13.85
C GLY A 245 12.90 9.07 13.39
N VAL A 246 11.83 9.77 13.79
CA VAL A 246 10.46 9.46 13.35
C VAL A 246 10.26 9.84 11.88
N LEU A 247 10.85 10.95 11.41
CA LEU A 247 10.84 11.34 10.00
C LEU A 247 11.58 10.31 9.12
N ILE A 248 12.71 9.78 9.59
CA ILE A 248 13.44 8.67 8.93
C ILE A 248 12.53 7.45 8.82
N TYR A 249 11.88 7.06 9.92
CA TYR A 249 10.91 5.96 9.90
C TYR A 249 9.84 6.17 8.81
N TRP A 250 9.20 7.34 8.77
CA TRP A 250 8.16 7.58 7.77
C TRP A 250 8.71 7.56 6.36
N PHE A 251 9.88 8.14 6.13
CA PHE A 251 10.51 8.13 4.82
C PHE A 251 10.76 6.70 4.34
N VAL A 252 11.38 5.86 5.17
CA VAL A 252 11.62 4.44 4.84
C VAL A 252 10.30 3.68 4.66
N SER A 253 9.32 3.92 5.53
CA SER A 253 7.96 3.38 5.42
C SER A 253 7.31 3.74 4.09
N ASN A 254 7.47 4.98 3.61
CA ASN A 254 6.92 5.44 2.34
C ASN A 254 7.65 4.81 1.16
N LEU A 255 8.98 4.69 1.22
CA LEU A 255 9.76 3.97 0.21
C LEU A 255 9.35 2.50 0.11
N TRP A 256 9.16 1.83 1.25
CA TRP A 256 8.62 0.47 1.28
C TRP A 256 7.25 0.41 0.61
N THR A 257 6.32 1.29 1.02
CA THR A 257 4.97 1.31 0.44
C THR A 257 5.03 1.55 -1.07
N MET A 258 5.87 2.48 -1.53
CA MET A 258 6.07 2.75 -2.95
C MET A 258 6.58 1.50 -3.69
N GLY A 259 7.57 0.81 -3.14
CA GLY A 259 8.11 -0.44 -3.70
C GLY A 259 7.08 -1.57 -3.73
N GLN A 260 6.40 -1.80 -2.61
CA GLN A 260 5.31 -2.77 -2.49
C GLN A 260 4.20 -2.47 -3.49
N GLN A 261 3.78 -1.21 -3.60
CA GLN A 261 2.71 -0.78 -4.48
C GLN A 261 3.11 -0.91 -5.95
N PHE A 262 4.35 -0.58 -6.30
CA PHE A 262 4.90 -0.82 -7.63
C PHE A 262 4.87 -2.31 -7.98
N TYR A 263 5.31 -3.19 -7.06
CA TYR A 263 5.27 -4.64 -7.26
C TYR A 263 3.83 -5.16 -7.41
N VAL A 264 2.93 -4.78 -6.50
CA VAL A 264 1.53 -5.22 -6.48
C VAL A 264 0.79 -4.78 -7.74
N ILE A 265 0.90 -3.51 -8.15
CA ILE A 265 0.25 -2.99 -9.35
C ILE A 265 0.76 -3.73 -10.60
N ARG A 266 2.03 -4.12 -10.63
CA ARG A 266 2.61 -4.81 -11.78
C ARG A 266 2.24 -6.29 -11.85
N ARG A 267 2.19 -6.99 -10.72
CA ARG A 267 1.94 -8.44 -10.64
C ARG A 267 0.46 -8.80 -10.49
N ASN A 268 -0.34 -7.95 -9.84
CA ASN A 268 -1.75 -8.19 -9.57
C ASN A 268 -2.58 -6.90 -9.71
N PRO A 269 -2.62 -6.27 -10.91
CA PRO A 269 -3.44 -5.08 -11.15
C PRO A 269 -4.93 -5.39 -11.00
N ALA A 270 -5.72 -4.40 -10.58
CA ALA A 270 -7.17 -4.53 -10.49
C ALA A 270 -7.82 -4.58 -11.91
N PRO A 271 -8.82 -5.43 -12.16
CA PRO A 271 -9.53 -5.50 -13.45
C PRO A 271 -10.14 -4.15 -13.84
N GLY A 272 -10.16 -3.86 -15.15
CA GLY A 272 -10.70 -2.59 -15.66
C GLY A 272 -9.82 -1.36 -15.39
N THR A 273 -8.58 -1.55 -14.95
CA THR A 273 -7.62 -0.46 -14.75
C THR A 273 -6.58 -0.38 -15.87
N PRO A 274 -5.99 0.80 -16.13
CA PRO A 274 -4.91 0.93 -17.12
C PRO A 274 -3.72 -0.01 -16.86
N ALA A 275 -3.43 -0.33 -15.60
CA ALA A 275 -2.38 -1.28 -15.25
C ALA A 275 -2.72 -2.73 -15.65
N TYR A 276 -4.00 -3.10 -15.61
CA TYR A 276 -4.49 -4.41 -16.05
C TYR A 276 -4.39 -4.52 -17.57
N ASP A 277 -4.79 -3.49 -18.30
CA ASP A 277 -4.69 -3.42 -19.76
C ASP A 277 -3.22 -3.52 -20.21
N ALA A 278 -2.33 -2.74 -19.58
CA ALA A 278 -0.90 -2.80 -19.85
C ALA A 278 -0.27 -4.17 -19.51
N MET A 279 -0.78 -4.87 -18.48
CA MET A 279 -0.32 -6.21 -18.14
C MET A 279 -0.77 -7.25 -19.16
N GLN A 280 -2.02 -7.16 -19.62
CA GLN A 280 -2.54 -8.01 -20.69
C GLN A 280 -1.80 -7.77 -22.01
N ALA A 281 -1.52 -6.52 -22.38
CA ALA A 281 -0.73 -6.18 -23.56
C ALA A 281 0.67 -6.82 -23.52
N ARG A 282 1.38 -6.71 -22.39
CA ARG A 282 2.68 -7.37 -22.19
C ARG A 282 2.61 -8.89 -22.31
N LYS A 283 1.55 -9.53 -21.80
CA LYS A 283 1.34 -10.98 -21.94
C LYS A 283 1.11 -11.38 -23.39
N ARG A 284 0.34 -10.59 -24.15
CA ARG A 284 0.13 -10.81 -25.59
C ARG A 284 1.45 -10.70 -26.35
N GLU A 285 2.23 -9.65 -26.13
CA GLU A 285 3.56 -9.48 -26.75
C GLU A 285 4.51 -10.64 -26.43
N HIS A 286 4.54 -11.09 -25.18
CA HIS A 286 5.35 -12.24 -24.77
C HIS A 286 4.87 -13.53 -25.45
N ASN A 287 3.56 -13.77 -25.52
CA ASN A 287 3.01 -14.97 -26.18
C ASN A 287 3.33 -14.99 -27.68
N VAL A 288 3.20 -13.84 -28.36
CA VAL A 288 3.58 -13.67 -29.78
C VAL A 288 5.08 -13.97 -29.98
N ARG A 289 5.95 -13.46 -29.12
CA ARG A 289 7.41 -13.73 -29.19
C ARG A 289 7.77 -15.20 -28.95
N HIS A 290 6.94 -15.96 -28.24
CA HIS A 290 7.15 -17.36 -27.93
C HIS A 290 6.32 -18.31 -28.80
N GLY A 291 5.76 -17.83 -29.92
CA GLY A 291 5.02 -18.65 -30.89
C GLY A 291 3.74 -19.29 -30.32
N LYS A 292 3.21 -18.77 -29.21
CA LYS A 292 1.94 -19.21 -28.63
C LYS A 292 0.81 -18.38 -29.25
N PRO A 293 -0.36 -18.98 -29.56
CA PRO A 293 -1.50 -18.22 -30.07
C PRO A 293 -1.83 -17.09 -29.07
N ALA A 294 -2.05 -15.90 -29.62
CA ALA A 294 -2.51 -14.77 -28.86
C ALA A 294 -3.97 -15.04 -28.49
N ASP A 295 -4.20 -15.72 -27.36
CA ASP A 295 -5.53 -16.15 -26.94
C ASP A 295 -6.56 -15.00 -27.05
N ASP A 296 -7.61 -15.30 -27.80
CA ASP A 296 -8.69 -14.42 -28.22
C ASP A 296 -9.66 -14.21 -27.06
N GLY A 297 -9.84 -12.96 -26.60
CA GLY A 297 -10.88 -12.67 -25.63
C GLY A 297 -10.61 -11.45 -24.77
N VAL A 298 -11.02 -10.29 -25.27
CA VAL A 298 -11.31 -9.13 -24.40
C VAL A 298 -12.83 -9.12 -24.19
N PRO A 299 -13.38 -9.43 -23.00
CA PRO A 299 -14.70 -8.92 -22.64
C PRO A 299 -14.49 -7.53 -22.05
N GLY A 300 -14.58 -6.53 -22.92
CA GLY A 300 -14.44 -5.13 -22.54
C GLY A 300 -14.82 -4.26 -23.73
N THR A 301 -16.05 -3.77 -23.69
CA THR A 301 -16.71 -2.83 -24.63
C THR A 301 -17.19 -3.39 -25.98
N ALA A 302 -18.33 -4.07 -25.98
CA ALA A 302 -19.30 -4.00 -27.07
C ALA A 302 -20.70 -4.07 -26.46
N GLY A 303 -21.53 -3.05 -26.72
CA GLY A 303 -22.95 -3.10 -26.41
C GLY A 303 -23.66 -4.09 -27.33
N ALA A 304 -24.75 -4.64 -26.83
CA ALA A 304 -25.87 -5.24 -27.56
C ALA A 304 -25.54 -5.95 -28.89
N ALA A 305 -25.34 -7.26 -28.81
CA ALA A 305 -25.62 -8.16 -29.93
C ALA A 305 -26.35 -9.38 -29.36
N THR A 306 -27.65 -9.40 -29.67
CA THR A 306 -28.60 -10.51 -29.75
C THR A 306 -28.08 -11.89 -29.32
N GLU A 307 -28.59 -12.39 -28.19
CA GLU A 307 -28.57 -13.82 -27.88
C GLU A 307 -29.55 -14.53 -28.82
N THR A 308 -29.03 -15.14 -29.88
CA THR A 308 -29.65 -16.31 -30.50
C THR A 308 -28.53 -17.11 -31.15
N GLU A 309 -28.04 -18.12 -30.44
CA GLU A 309 -27.98 -19.50 -30.95
C GLU A 309 -27.25 -20.40 -29.96
N THR A 310 -27.92 -21.51 -29.69
CA THR A 310 -27.53 -22.67 -28.91
C THR A 310 -26.24 -23.31 -29.41
N SER A 311 -25.27 -23.50 -28.51
CA SER A 311 -24.26 -24.55 -28.63
C SER A 311 -23.94 -25.07 -27.23
N ASP A 312 -24.54 -26.22 -26.93
CA ASP A 312 -24.30 -27.04 -25.76
C ASP A 312 -22.80 -27.40 -25.62
N ARG A 313 -22.15 -26.87 -24.59
CA ARG A 313 -20.86 -27.37 -24.11
C ARG A 313 -20.85 -27.35 -22.58
N ARG A 314 -21.47 -28.35 -21.97
CA ARG A 314 -21.16 -28.75 -20.59
C ARG A 314 -19.66 -29.08 -20.48
N PRO A 315 -18.94 -28.59 -19.46
CA PRO A 315 -17.59 -29.05 -19.18
C PRO A 315 -17.65 -30.52 -18.70
N ALA A 316 -16.85 -31.39 -19.32
CA ALA A 316 -16.73 -32.79 -18.95
C ALA A 316 -16.34 -32.92 -17.47
N GLN A 317 -17.22 -33.56 -16.69
CA GLN A 317 -17.01 -33.81 -15.28
C GLN A 317 -15.89 -34.85 -15.10
N ARG A 318 -14.75 -34.41 -14.55
CA ARG A 318 -13.62 -35.28 -14.25
C ARG A 318 -14.04 -36.30 -13.18
N GLN A 319 -14.19 -37.57 -13.56
CA GLN A 319 -14.43 -38.66 -12.62
C GLN A 319 -13.16 -38.89 -11.78
N GLN A 320 -13.23 -38.61 -10.47
CA GLN A 320 -12.22 -39.06 -9.53
C GLN A 320 -12.47 -40.55 -9.22
N PRO A 321 -11.43 -41.42 -9.25
CA PRO A 321 -11.59 -42.79 -8.82
C PRO A 321 -11.85 -42.83 -7.31
N LYS A 322 -13.01 -43.37 -6.91
CA LYS A 322 -13.34 -43.66 -5.51
C LYS A 322 -12.39 -44.76 -5.00
N ARG A 323 -11.75 -44.51 -3.85
CA ARG A 323 -11.05 -45.55 -3.09
C ARG A 323 -12.06 -46.60 -2.63
N GLN A 324 -11.79 -47.86 -2.93
CA GLN A 324 -12.54 -49.00 -2.41
C GLN A 324 -12.41 -49.09 -0.89
N SER A 325 -13.53 -49.38 -0.23
CA SER A 325 -13.64 -49.62 1.20
C SER A 325 -12.95 -50.94 1.56
N ARG A 326 -12.35 -50.99 2.76
CA ARG A 326 -11.60 -52.13 3.32
C ARG A 326 -12.48 -53.38 3.58
N SER A 327 -13.79 -53.28 3.38
CA SER A 327 -14.77 -54.37 3.49
C SER A 327 -14.83 -55.30 2.28
N ASP A 328 -14.34 -54.87 1.11
CA ASP A 328 -14.51 -55.64 -0.15
C ASP A 328 -13.29 -56.53 -0.47
N ARG A 329 -12.40 -56.74 0.50
CA ARG A 329 -11.12 -57.46 0.32
C ARG A 329 -11.05 -58.84 0.99
N LYS A 330 -12.17 -59.42 1.40
CA LYS A 330 -12.23 -60.77 1.98
C LYS A 330 -13.26 -61.65 1.27
N SER A 331 -12.82 -62.32 0.21
CA SER A 331 -13.43 -63.56 -0.30
C SER A 331 -12.47 -64.34 -1.21
N GLY A 332 -11.63 -65.19 -0.58
CA GLY A 332 -11.08 -66.46 -1.10
C GLY A 332 -9.93 -66.42 -2.13
N PRO A 333 -9.26 -67.57 -2.38
CA PRO A 333 -8.66 -68.50 -1.41
C PRO A 333 -7.13 -68.65 -1.62
N ALA A 334 -6.50 -69.35 -0.68
CA ALA A 334 -5.05 -69.60 -0.59
C ALA A 334 -4.55 -70.65 -1.60
N THR A 335 -3.29 -70.49 -2.05
CA THR A 335 -2.29 -71.51 -2.45
C THR A 335 -1.02 -70.74 -2.89
N ALA A 336 0.05 -70.70 -2.10
CA ALA A 336 1.17 -71.66 -1.96
C ALA A 336 2.31 -71.46 -3.01
N GLY A 337 3.56 -71.29 -2.51
CA GLY A 337 4.82 -71.35 -3.26
C GLY A 337 5.52 -69.99 -3.42
N ALA A 338 6.46 -69.54 -2.58
CA ALA A 338 7.83 -70.02 -2.26
C ALA A 338 8.94 -69.26 -3.03
N ASN A 339 9.91 -68.77 -2.24
CA ASN A 339 11.31 -68.42 -2.54
C ASN A 339 11.60 -67.18 -3.42
N ALA A 340 12.26 -66.16 -2.85
CA ALA A 340 13.73 -65.94 -2.79
C ALA A 340 14.21 -65.26 -4.09
N SER A 341 15.16 -64.35 -4.15
CA SER A 341 16.12 -63.69 -3.25
C SER A 341 16.91 -62.76 -4.18
N ASP A 342 17.42 -61.64 -3.67
CA ASP A 342 18.62 -60.95 -4.17
C ASP A 342 18.59 -60.41 -5.63
N SER A 343 19.35 -59.41 -6.05
CA SER A 343 20.48 -58.67 -5.50
C SER A 343 20.73 -57.45 -6.42
N THR A 344 21.36 -56.41 -5.85
CA THR A 344 22.42 -55.54 -6.43
C THR A 344 22.25 -54.93 -7.84
N ALA A 345 23.06 -53.97 -8.27
CA ALA A 345 23.66 -52.77 -7.72
C ALA A 345 24.15 -51.98 -8.96
N SER A 346 24.32 -50.67 -8.80
CA SER A 346 25.30 -49.80 -9.47
C SER A 346 25.67 -50.00 -10.94
N SER A 347 25.64 -48.92 -11.74
CA SER A 347 26.84 -48.08 -11.89
C SER A 347 26.67 -46.98 -12.95
N ASN A 348 27.33 -45.86 -12.65
CA ASN A 348 27.56 -44.65 -13.43
C ASN A 348 28.20 -44.86 -14.82
N GLY A 349 28.03 -43.84 -15.68
CA GLY A 349 29.21 -43.07 -16.14
C GLY A 349 29.37 -42.79 -17.64
N GLN A 350 29.43 -41.48 -17.95
CA GLN A 350 30.24 -40.79 -19.00
C GLN A 350 29.89 -41.05 -20.48
N ALA A 351 29.63 -40.08 -21.38
CA ALA A 351 30.22 -38.78 -21.76
C ALA A 351 31.08 -38.85 -23.05
N SER A 352 30.98 -37.80 -23.89
CA SER A 352 31.74 -37.47 -25.13
C SER A 352 31.08 -37.97 -26.43
N ALA A 353 31.13 -37.33 -27.61
CA ALA A 353 31.90 -36.20 -28.15
C ALA A 353 31.17 -35.59 -29.39
N ALA A 354 31.60 -34.39 -29.82
CA ALA A 354 31.28 -33.78 -31.13
C ALA A 354 32.20 -34.32 -32.26
N PRO A 355 31.95 -34.01 -33.56
CA PRO A 355 32.69 -32.89 -34.18
C PRO A 355 31.95 -32.05 -35.26
N GLN A 356 32.70 -31.04 -35.74
CA GLN A 356 32.52 -29.89 -36.65
C GLN A 356 31.94 -30.17 -38.07
N ASP A 357 31.32 -29.18 -38.75
CA ASP A 357 31.99 -28.38 -39.82
C ASP A 357 31.15 -27.23 -40.46
N GLU A 358 31.89 -26.19 -40.86
CA GLU A 358 31.75 -25.06 -41.82
C GLU A 358 30.43 -24.57 -42.47
N THR A 359 30.13 -23.25 -42.35
CA THR A 359 30.29 -22.19 -43.41
C THR A 359 29.53 -20.88 -43.07
N ARG A 360 30.17 -19.73 -43.36
CA ARG A 360 29.69 -18.32 -43.28
C ARG A 360 29.62 -17.76 -44.74
N PRO A 361 28.94 -16.63 -45.07
CA PRO A 361 29.34 -15.25 -44.70
C PRO A 361 28.14 -14.35 -44.25
N GLN A 362 28.28 -13.44 -43.26
CA GLN A 362 28.52 -11.98 -43.38
C GLN A 362 27.46 -11.25 -44.24
N ASP A 363 26.64 -10.35 -43.69
CA ASP A 363 27.04 -8.96 -43.47
C ASP A 363 26.20 -8.19 -42.42
N ALA A 364 26.89 -7.32 -41.69
CA ALA A 364 26.41 -6.09 -41.06
C ALA A 364 27.52 -5.03 -41.32
N PRO A 365 27.44 -3.73 -40.96
CA PRO A 365 26.35 -2.93 -40.39
C PRO A 365 26.19 -1.56 -41.09
N LYS A 366 25.23 -0.69 -40.69
CA LYS A 366 25.49 0.76 -40.67
C LYS A 366 24.52 1.59 -39.82
N LYS A 367 25.14 2.46 -39.01
CA LYS A 367 24.58 3.65 -38.37
C LYS A 367 24.30 4.73 -39.42
N THR A 368 23.28 5.56 -39.17
CA THR A 368 23.32 6.97 -39.58
C THR A 368 22.54 7.86 -38.60
N GLN A 369 23.20 8.97 -38.26
CA GLN A 369 22.68 10.14 -37.55
C GLN A 369 21.83 11.03 -38.48
N GLY A 370 21.09 11.94 -37.87
CA GLY A 370 20.41 13.08 -38.49
C GLY A 370 18.98 13.17 -37.97
N GLY A 371 18.44 14.29 -37.51
CA GLY A 371 18.81 15.69 -37.56
C GLY A 371 17.56 16.47 -37.15
N ALA A 372 17.74 17.59 -36.46
CA ALA A 372 16.68 18.41 -35.89
C ALA A 372 15.69 18.96 -36.94
N ALA A 373 14.40 19.10 -36.56
CA ALA A 373 13.55 20.16 -37.12
C ALA A 373 12.37 20.48 -36.18
N LYS A 374 12.50 21.65 -35.56
CA LYS A 374 11.56 22.40 -34.75
C LYS A 374 10.56 23.11 -35.68
N ARG A 375 9.25 22.95 -35.50
CA ARG A 375 8.22 23.89 -36.03
C ARG A 375 7.02 24.01 -35.06
N GLN A 376 7.02 25.09 -34.30
CA GLN A 376 5.83 25.90 -33.96
C GLN A 376 6.00 27.23 -34.73
N PRO A 377 4.93 27.89 -35.17
CA PRO A 377 4.28 28.96 -34.38
C PRO A 377 2.74 28.93 -34.60
N ALA A 378 1.83 29.71 -34.02
CA ALA A 378 1.70 30.81 -33.06
C ALA A 378 0.30 30.54 -32.39
N GLY A 379 -0.07 31.00 -31.20
CA GLY A 379 -0.08 32.36 -30.70
C GLY A 379 -1.15 32.49 -29.61
N SER A 380 -0.86 33.35 -28.62
CA SER A 380 -1.79 34.14 -27.79
C SER A 380 -2.92 33.43 -27.01
N ALA A 381 -2.81 33.38 -25.67
CA ALA A 381 -3.37 34.43 -24.79
C ALA A 381 -3.41 33.98 -23.31
N LYS A 382 -2.61 34.68 -22.51
CA LYS A 382 -2.61 34.68 -21.05
C LYS A 382 -3.73 35.63 -20.58
N ARG A 383 -4.65 35.20 -19.70
CA ARG A 383 -5.51 36.14 -18.93
C ARG A 383 -6.06 35.52 -17.63
N GLN A 384 -5.57 36.05 -16.52
CA GLN A 384 -6.27 36.20 -15.24
C GLN A 384 -5.87 37.60 -14.71
N PRO A 385 -6.66 38.25 -13.84
CA PRO A 385 -8.11 38.46 -13.90
C PRO A 385 -8.45 39.97 -13.77
N ALA A 386 -9.57 40.43 -14.34
CA ALA A 386 -10.03 41.81 -14.15
C ALA A 386 -10.88 41.94 -12.88
N ALA A 387 -10.53 42.91 -12.03
CA ALA A 387 -11.23 43.30 -10.82
C ALA A 387 -12.68 43.75 -11.10
N LYS A 388 -13.62 43.34 -10.24
CA LYS A 388 -15.00 43.86 -10.28
C LYS A 388 -15.03 45.32 -9.81
N SER A 389 -15.68 46.19 -10.59
CA SER A 389 -15.75 47.63 -10.34
C SER A 389 -16.58 47.97 -9.08
N ALA A 390 -16.33 49.16 -8.51
CA ALA A 390 -17.01 49.66 -7.31
C ALA A 390 -18.55 49.70 -7.42
N ALA A 391 -19.09 49.78 -8.64
CA ALA A 391 -20.53 49.74 -8.90
C ALA A 391 -21.15 48.36 -8.59
N GLN A 392 -20.43 47.26 -8.85
CA GLN A 392 -20.90 45.91 -8.54
C GLN A 392 -20.88 45.62 -7.03
N LYS A 393 -19.95 46.22 -6.27
CA LYS A 393 -19.93 46.14 -4.81
C LYS A 393 -21.11 46.91 -4.18
N ARG A 394 -21.45 48.09 -4.70
CA ARG A 394 -22.60 48.89 -4.23
C ARG A 394 -23.94 48.20 -4.52
N ALA A 395 -24.08 47.53 -5.66
CA ALA A 395 -25.29 46.75 -5.98
C ALA A 395 -25.48 45.53 -5.06
N ALA A 396 -24.39 44.86 -4.67
CA ALA A 396 -24.43 43.75 -3.72
C ALA A 396 -24.81 44.21 -2.30
N GLN A 397 -24.31 45.36 -1.86
CA GLN A 397 -24.66 45.93 -0.55
C GLN A 397 -26.13 46.39 -0.47
N LYS A 398 -26.68 47.01 -1.54
CA LYS A 398 -28.11 47.39 -1.58
C LYS A 398 -29.04 46.17 -1.52
N ARG A 399 -28.69 45.07 -2.20
CA ARG A 399 -29.45 43.80 -2.10
C ARG A 399 -29.38 43.16 -0.71
N ALA A 400 -28.27 43.32 0.00
CA ALA A 400 -28.13 42.82 1.37
C ALA A 400 -28.94 43.65 2.39
N ALA A 401 -29.09 44.96 2.17
CA ALA A 401 -29.91 45.82 3.01
C ALA A 401 -31.42 45.56 2.84
N GLN A 402 -31.90 45.35 1.61
CA GLN A 402 -33.31 45.03 1.33
C GLN A 402 -33.77 43.68 1.89
N LYS A 403 -32.86 42.72 2.10
CA LYS A 403 -33.20 41.43 2.74
C LYS A 403 -33.34 41.51 4.27
N ARG A 404 -32.92 42.60 4.91
CA ARG A 404 -33.00 42.76 6.38
C ARG A 404 -34.24 43.49 6.88
N SER A 405 -35.05 44.11 6.01
CA SER A 405 -36.22 44.90 6.41
C SER A 405 -37.59 44.30 6.03
N GLY A 406 -37.64 43.05 5.55
CA GLY A 406 -38.85 42.47 4.95
C GLY A 406 -39.24 41.09 5.49
N GLY A 407 -39.32 40.93 6.81
CA GLY A 407 -39.67 39.64 7.42
C GLY A 407 -40.01 39.68 8.91
N SER A 408 -40.75 40.69 9.35
CA SER A 408 -41.57 40.63 10.58
C SER A 408 -42.98 41.09 10.22
N ARG A 409 -43.89 40.13 10.09
CA ARG A 409 -45.32 40.27 10.40
C ARG A 409 -45.81 38.93 10.90
#